data_AF-A0A955JPM3-F1
#
_entry.id   AF-A0A955JPM3-F1
#
_cell.length_a   1.000
_cell.length_b   1.000
_cell.length_c   1.000
_cell.angle_alpha   90.00
_cell.angle_beta   90.00
_cell.angle_gamma   90.00
#
_symmetry.space_group_name_H-M   'P 1'
#
loop_
_entity.id
_entity.type
_entity.pdbx_description
1 polymer ?
#
loop_
_entity_poly.entity_id
_entity_poly.type
_entity_poly.pdbx_seq_one_letter_code
_entity_poly.pdbx_strand_id
1 'polypeptide(L)'
;MENNQPSKQPVSTGRGNALQRIKQLPKKPLIILGIVILVVSSVAGAYQIGFNRGHDAGKAQAKKEQVTNPFSLPLGQSPFSTFLSGKISKIDDDSITIDSNKGQKETIQLTDKTKITKKTTTLKKSDLKVGQKVTIFPNSQDKQTALRIVVRD
;
A
#
# COMPACT_ATOMS: atom_id res chain seq x y z
N MET A 1 -48.93 -60.38 56.12
CA MET A 1 -49.17 -59.24 57.03
C MET A 1 -48.66 -59.71 58.38
N GLU A 2 -47.78 -59.04 59.12
CA GLU A 2 -47.06 -57.79 59.01
C GLU A 2 -46.01 -57.90 60.13
N ASN A 3 -44.73 -57.69 59.84
CA ASN A 3 -43.68 -57.84 60.85
C ASN A 3 -42.85 -56.55 60.94
N ASN A 4 -42.81 -56.04 62.17
CA ASN A 4 -41.72 -55.33 62.82
C ASN A 4 -41.41 -53.84 62.49
N GLN A 5 -41.86 -53.02 63.46
CA GLN A 5 -41.01 -52.18 64.35
C GLN A 5 -40.71 -50.71 63.95
N PRO A 6 -40.31 -49.83 64.90
CA PRO A 6 -41.22 -48.87 65.50
C PRO A 6 -40.71 -47.40 65.51
N SER A 7 -41.61 -46.51 65.95
CA SER A 7 -41.41 -45.25 66.71
C SER A 7 -40.16 -44.36 66.55
N LYS A 8 -40.49 -43.10 66.25
CA LYS A 8 -39.98 -41.81 66.79
C LYS A 8 -38.67 -41.22 66.26
N GLN A 9 -38.84 -39.98 65.81
CA GLN A 9 -37.90 -38.98 65.31
C GLN A 9 -36.84 -38.58 66.35
N PRO A 10 -35.76 -37.87 65.94
CA PRO A 10 -35.83 -36.43 66.15
C PRO A 10 -35.10 -35.56 65.09
N VAL A 11 -35.33 -34.25 65.23
CA VAL A 11 -34.48 -33.11 64.84
C VAL A 11 -34.77 -32.43 63.49
N SER A 12 -35.58 -31.37 63.59
CA SER A 12 -35.28 -29.98 63.19
C SER A 12 -34.27 -29.78 62.05
N THR A 13 -34.68 -29.08 60.99
CA THR A 13 -34.28 -27.67 60.75
C THR A 13 -34.90 -27.19 59.45
N GLY A 14 -35.56 -26.04 59.54
CA GLY A 14 -36.35 -25.44 58.47
C GLY A 14 -35.58 -25.25 57.17
N ARG A 15 -36.23 -25.64 56.07
CA ARG A 15 -35.99 -25.09 54.74
C ARG A 15 -36.43 -23.61 54.76
N GLY A 16 -35.52 -22.74 55.18
CA GLY A 16 -35.72 -21.31 55.15
C GLY A 16 -34.40 -20.61 54.88
N ASN A 17 -34.36 -19.82 53.81
CA ASN A 17 -33.37 -18.78 53.54
C ASN A 17 -32.06 -19.19 52.87
N ALA A 18 -32.14 -19.65 51.61
CA ALA A 18 -31.03 -19.56 50.66
C ALA A 18 -31.12 -18.36 49.70
N LEU A 19 -32.09 -17.44 49.89
CA LEU A 19 -32.32 -16.32 48.95
C LEU A 19 -32.37 -14.92 49.59
N GLN A 20 -31.95 -14.74 50.85
CA GLN A 20 -32.03 -13.44 51.53
C GLN A 20 -30.69 -12.70 51.67
N ARG A 21 -29.72 -12.93 50.79
CA ARG A 21 -28.50 -12.09 50.73
C ARG A 21 -28.26 -11.48 49.35
N ILE A 22 -29.29 -10.86 48.79
CA ILE A 22 -29.06 -9.73 47.88
C ILE A 22 -28.85 -8.51 48.78
N LYS A 23 -27.62 -8.39 49.27
CA LYS A 23 -27.15 -7.26 50.06
C LYS A 23 -27.51 -6.01 49.27
N GLN A 24 -28.42 -5.21 49.81
CA GLN A 24 -28.82 -3.92 49.27
C GLN A 24 -27.55 -3.10 49.03
N LEU A 25 -27.13 -3.01 47.77
CA LEU A 25 -26.03 -2.14 47.38
C LEU A 25 -26.53 -0.70 47.51
N PRO A 26 -25.85 0.16 48.28
CA PRO A 26 -26.30 1.53 48.44
C PRO A 26 -26.36 2.20 47.06
N LYS A 27 -27.41 2.97 46.78
CA LYS A 27 -27.64 3.61 45.46
C LYS A 27 -26.53 4.61 45.09
N LYS A 28 -25.71 5.04 46.05
CA LYS A 28 -24.63 6.02 45.89
C LYS A 28 -23.39 5.49 45.12
N PRO A 29 -22.81 4.31 45.41
CA PRO A 29 -21.75 3.75 44.56
C PRO A 29 -22.22 3.30 43.17
N LEU A 30 -23.51 3.01 42.97
CA LEU A 30 -24.03 2.66 41.64
C LEU A 30 -24.00 3.88 40.69
N ILE A 31 -24.32 5.07 41.22
CA ILE A 31 -24.23 6.35 40.48
C ILE A 31 -22.76 6.68 40.18
N ILE A 32 -21.86 6.47 41.14
CA ILE A 32 -20.41 6.70 40.95
C ILE A 32 -19.85 5.75 39.88
N LEU A 33 -20.24 4.47 39.88
CA LEU A 33 -19.84 3.52 38.83
C LEU A 33 -20.35 3.94 37.44
N GLY A 34 -21.58 4.44 37.36
CA GLY A 34 -22.14 4.98 36.11
C GLY A 34 -21.38 6.20 35.60
N ILE A 35 -20.98 7.12 36.48
CA ILE A 35 -20.19 8.31 36.13
C ILE A 35 -18.79 7.90 35.65
N VAL A 36 -18.14 6.95 36.33
CA VAL A 36 -16.80 6.46 35.92
C VAL A 36 -16.84 5.81 34.55
N ILE A 37 -17.86 4.99 34.24
CA ILE A 37 -18.04 4.39 32.90
C ILE A 37 -18.24 5.48 31.84
N LEU A 38 -19.06 6.50 32.13
CA LEU A 38 -19.34 7.59 31.21
C LEU A 38 -18.09 8.43 30.90
N VAL A 39 -17.23 8.67 31.90
CA VAL A 39 -15.96 9.38 31.72
C VAL A 39 -14.99 8.55 30.87
N VAL A 40 -14.88 7.24 31.11
CA VAL A 40 -14.01 6.35 30.32
C VAL A 40 -14.49 6.25 28.86
N SER A 41 -15.80 6.17 28.61
CA SER A 41 -16.36 6.19 27.25
C SER A 41 -16.12 7.52 26.52
N SER A 42 -16.13 8.65 27.23
CA SER A 42 -15.86 9.97 26.65
C SER A 42 -14.42 10.09 26.18
N VAL A 43 -13.47 9.56 26.96
CA VAL A 43 -12.06 9.52 26.58
C VAL A 43 -11.85 8.59 25.37
N ALA A 44 -12.41 7.38 25.37
CA ALA A 44 -12.30 6.45 24.24
C ALA A 44 -12.88 7.03 22.93
N GLY A 45 -14.02 7.73 23.00
CA GLY A 45 -14.63 8.39 21.85
C GLY A 45 -13.75 9.50 21.25
N ALA A 46 -13.11 10.31 22.09
CA ALA A 46 -12.19 11.35 21.65
C ALA A 46 -10.93 10.78 20.95
N TYR A 47 -10.37 9.70 21.50
CA TYR A 47 -9.21 9.02 20.89
C TYR A 47 -9.52 8.44 19.51
N GLN A 48 -10.71 7.87 19.31
CA GLN A 48 -11.07 7.21 18.05
C GLN A 48 -11.36 8.21 16.92
N ILE A 49 -11.95 9.37 17.25
CA ILE A 49 -12.21 10.45 16.28
C ILE A 49 -10.89 11.09 15.81
N GLY A 50 -9.91 11.25 16.71
CA GLY A 50 -8.59 11.78 16.37
C GLY A 50 -7.77 10.81 15.52
N PHE A 51 -7.77 9.52 15.87
CA PHE A 51 -7.00 8.49 15.17
C PHE A 51 -7.45 8.31 13.72
N ASN A 52 -8.76 8.24 13.46
CA ASN A 52 -9.27 8.06 12.10
C ASN A 52 -8.99 9.30 11.21
N ARG A 53 -9.18 10.51 11.75
CA ARG A 53 -8.92 11.75 10.99
C ARG A 53 -7.43 11.98 10.71
N GLY A 54 -6.55 11.59 11.63
CA GLY A 54 -5.09 11.69 11.43
C GLY A 54 -4.57 10.75 10.36
N HIS A 55 -5.10 9.52 10.30
CA HIS A 55 -4.66 8.51 9.34
C HIS A 55 -5.08 8.84 7.89
N ASP A 56 -6.26 9.46 7.72
CA ASP A 56 -6.75 9.90 6.41
C ASP A 56 -6.12 11.22 5.95
N ALA A 57 -5.90 12.17 6.87
CA ALA A 57 -5.19 13.42 6.58
C ALA A 57 -3.70 13.15 6.23
N GLY A 58 -3.05 12.21 6.91
CA GLY A 58 -1.67 11.80 6.61
C GLY A 58 -1.53 11.19 5.20
N LYS A 59 -2.51 10.40 4.74
CA LYS A 59 -2.50 9.85 3.37
C LYS A 59 -2.81 10.92 2.31
N ALA A 60 -3.67 11.88 2.61
CA ALA A 60 -3.99 12.98 1.71
C ALA A 60 -2.82 13.98 1.59
N GLN A 61 -2.06 14.18 2.66
CA GLN A 61 -0.87 15.03 2.69
C GLN A 61 0.36 14.32 2.09
N ALA A 62 0.53 13.01 2.30
CA ALA A 62 1.55 12.20 1.62
C ALA A 62 1.38 12.16 0.08
N LYS A 63 0.14 12.35 -0.42
CA LYS A 63 -0.13 12.53 -1.86
C LYS A 63 0.17 13.94 -2.39
N LYS A 64 0.20 14.96 -1.52
CA LYS A 64 0.43 16.37 -1.91
C LYS A 64 1.87 16.83 -1.72
N GLU A 65 2.62 16.19 -0.83
CA GLU A 65 4.04 16.44 -0.60
C GLU A 65 4.94 15.36 -1.23
N GLN A 66 4.51 14.76 -2.34
CA GLN A 66 5.49 14.22 -3.30
C GLN A 66 6.19 15.39 -3.98
N VAL A 67 7.01 16.10 -3.20
CA VAL A 67 8.23 16.71 -3.73
C VAL A 67 8.93 15.57 -4.44
N THR A 68 9.06 15.73 -5.76
CA THR A 68 9.78 14.88 -6.69
C THR A 68 11.26 14.85 -6.31
N ASN A 69 11.59 14.23 -5.17
CA ASN A 69 12.94 13.83 -4.87
C ASN A 69 13.24 12.67 -5.83
N PRO A 70 14.24 12.80 -6.72
CA PRO A 70 14.55 11.77 -7.73
C PRO A 70 15.05 10.43 -7.13
N PHE A 71 14.95 10.25 -5.81
CA PHE A 71 15.49 9.12 -5.07
C PHE A 71 14.47 8.42 -4.13
N SER A 72 13.23 8.90 -3.98
CA SER A 72 12.23 8.20 -3.17
C SER A 72 11.40 7.27 -4.04
N LEU A 73 11.87 6.04 -4.22
CA LEU A 73 11.10 5.00 -4.90
C LEU A 73 10.63 3.91 -3.95
N PRO A 74 9.38 3.44 -4.11
CA PRO A 74 8.93 2.23 -3.45
C PRO A 74 9.82 1.07 -3.90
N LEU A 75 10.37 0.33 -2.93
CA LEU A 75 11.14 -0.91 -3.11
C LEU A 75 10.45 -1.81 -4.14
N GLY A 76 10.91 -1.77 -5.38
CA GLY A 76 10.32 -2.51 -6.51
C GLY A 76 10.22 -1.73 -7.82
N GLN A 77 10.32 -0.39 -7.80
CA GLN A 77 10.39 0.41 -9.02
C GLN A 77 11.75 1.11 -9.09
N SER A 78 12.60 0.69 -10.01
CA SER A 78 13.89 1.35 -10.26
C SER A 78 13.65 2.77 -10.83
N PRO A 79 14.37 3.81 -10.36
CA PRO A 79 14.31 5.19 -10.92
C PRO A 79 14.92 5.27 -12.29
N PHE A 80 15.70 4.24 -12.63
CA PHE A 80 16.30 4.10 -13.92
C PHE A 80 15.17 3.84 -14.89
N SER A 81 14.76 4.92 -15.57
CA SER A 81 14.06 4.87 -16.85
C SER A 81 14.52 3.61 -17.56
N THR A 82 13.63 2.63 -17.72
CA THR A 82 13.96 1.34 -18.29
C THR A 82 14.47 1.59 -19.71
N PHE A 83 15.78 1.75 -19.83
CA PHE A 83 16.41 2.05 -21.10
C PHE A 83 16.37 0.77 -21.92
N LEU A 84 16.03 0.92 -23.18
CA LEU A 84 15.97 -0.21 -24.09
C LEU A 84 17.32 -0.32 -24.76
N SER A 85 17.93 -1.50 -24.68
CA SER A 85 19.21 -1.77 -25.34
C SER A 85 19.02 -2.91 -26.31
N GLY A 86 19.53 -2.75 -27.52
CA GLY A 86 19.29 -3.71 -28.59
C GLY A 86 19.96 -3.34 -29.89
N LYS A 87 19.67 -4.13 -30.92
CA LYS A 87 20.14 -3.93 -32.29
C LYS A 87 19.00 -3.41 -33.15
N ILE A 88 19.23 -2.39 -33.98
CA ILE A 88 18.21 -1.90 -34.91
C ILE A 88 17.90 -3.01 -35.92
N SER A 89 16.64 -3.41 -36.01
CA SER A 89 16.16 -4.42 -36.97
C SER A 89 15.39 -3.80 -38.12
N LYS A 90 14.75 -2.65 -37.88
CA LYS A 90 14.04 -1.88 -38.90
C LYS A 90 14.07 -0.38 -38.59
N ILE A 91 14.14 0.44 -39.64
CA ILE A 91 14.03 1.90 -39.55
C ILE A 91 12.88 2.31 -40.48
N ASP A 92 11.93 3.04 -39.94
CA ASP A 92 10.81 3.67 -40.63
C ASP A 92 10.92 5.20 -40.50
N ASP A 93 10.05 5.95 -41.19
CA ASP A 93 10.13 7.42 -41.28
C ASP A 93 9.99 8.15 -39.96
N ASP A 94 9.20 7.60 -39.02
CA ASP A 94 9.00 8.13 -37.67
C ASP A 94 9.23 7.10 -36.56
N SER A 95 9.52 5.84 -36.89
CA SER A 95 9.78 4.81 -35.88
C SER A 95 11.04 4.01 -36.14
N ILE A 96 11.59 3.41 -35.09
CA ILE A 96 12.62 2.38 -35.21
C ILE A 96 12.17 1.14 -34.48
N THR A 97 12.45 -0.02 -35.04
CA THR A 97 12.29 -1.30 -34.35
C THR A 97 13.66 -1.82 -33.97
N ILE A 98 13.79 -2.21 -32.71
CA ILE A 98 15.00 -2.83 -32.18
C ILE A 98 14.71 -4.26 -31.74
N ASP A 99 15.64 -5.16 -32.01
CA ASP A 99 15.74 -6.43 -31.32
C ASP A 99 16.40 -6.16 -29.97
N SER A 100 15.58 -6.09 -28.91
CA SER A 100 16.04 -5.90 -27.55
C SER A 100 16.96 -7.05 -27.14
N ASN A 101 17.96 -6.76 -26.31
CA ASN A 101 18.83 -7.79 -25.73
C ASN A 101 18.07 -8.82 -24.89
N LYS A 102 16.80 -8.54 -24.55
CA LYS A 102 15.87 -9.46 -23.88
C LYS A 102 15.15 -10.41 -24.84
N GLY A 103 15.47 -10.39 -26.14
CA GLY A 103 14.86 -11.25 -27.16
C GLY A 103 13.48 -10.78 -27.65
N GLN A 104 13.05 -9.58 -27.28
CA GLN A 104 11.78 -8.99 -27.73
C GLN A 104 12.03 -7.92 -28.79
N LYS A 105 11.13 -7.83 -29.77
CA LYS A 105 11.11 -6.71 -30.72
C LYS A 105 10.33 -5.56 -30.13
N GLU A 106 10.97 -4.41 -30.06
CA GLU A 106 10.33 -3.19 -29.57
C GLU A 106 10.39 -2.10 -30.63
N THR A 107 9.23 -1.50 -30.91
CA THR A 107 9.10 -0.38 -31.84
C THR A 107 8.92 0.90 -31.03
N ILE A 108 9.78 1.88 -31.28
CA ILE A 108 9.81 3.17 -30.59
C ILE A 108 9.62 4.28 -31.62
N GLN A 109 8.77 5.26 -31.27
CA GLN A 109 8.54 6.46 -32.04
C GLN A 109 9.66 7.48 -31.83
N LEU A 110 10.09 8.10 -32.92
CA LEU A 110 10.99 9.22 -32.97
C LEU A 110 10.17 10.49 -33.20
N THR A 111 10.60 11.57 -32.58
CA THR A 111 10.02 12.90 -32.75
C THR A 111 11.14 13.89 -32.99
N ASP A 112 10.81 15.12 -33.36
CA ASP A 112 11.81 16.19 -33.55
C ASP A 112 12.62 16.49 -32.28
N LYS A 113 12.11 16.08 -31.11
CA LYS A 113 12.77 16.26 -29.82
C LYS A 113 13.75 15.13 -29.49
N THR A 114 13.75 14.04 -30.27
CA THR A 114 14.62 12.89 -30.05
C THR A 114 16.07 13.25 -30.38
N LYS A 115 16.94 13.20 -29.37
CA LYS A 115 18.38 13.44 -29.57
C LYS A 115 19.11 12.15 -29.93
N ILE A 116 19.73 12.09 -31.10
CA ILE A 116 20.53 10.94 -31.54
C ILE A 116 22.01 11.28 -31.38
N THR A 117 22.74 10.46 -30.62
CA THR A 117 24.15 10.71 -30.33
C THR A 117 24.99 9.45 -30.48
N LYS A 118 26.22 9.59 -30.92
CA LYS A 118 27.24 8.55 -30.97
C LYS A 118 28.50 9.09 -30.32
N LYS A 119 28.88 8.55 -29.16
CA LYS A 119 29.96 9.09 -28.33
C LYS A 119 29.71 10.57 -28.03
N THR A 120 30.53 11.47 -28.56
CA THR A 120 30.42 12.94 -28.41
C THR A 120 29.72 13.62 -29.60
N THR A 121 29.45 12.89 -30.68
CA THR A 121 28.87 13.44 -31.92
C THR A 121 27.36 13.32 -31.91
N THR A 122 26.65 14.38 -32.28
CA THR A 122 25.21 14.33 -32.55
C THR A 122 25.01 13.83 -33.99
N LEU A 123 24.17 12.82 -34.15
CA LEU A 123 23.85 12.21 -35.45
C LEU A 123 22.47 12.65 -35.90
N LYS A 124 22.22 12.55 -37.21
CA LYS A 124 20.89 12.66 -37.80
C LYS A 124 20.24 11.28 -37.86
N LYS A 125 18.91 11.26 -38.03
CA LYS A 125 18.16 10.01 -38.24
C LYS A 125 18.69 9.21 -39.43
N SER A 126 19.09 9.89 -40.51
CA SER A 126 19.67 9.29 -41.72
C SER A 126 20.98 8.54 -41.47
N ASP A 127 21.67 8.81 -40.37
CA ASP A 127 22.93 8.13 -40.03
C ASP A 127 22.71 6.80 -39.30
N LEU A 128 21.48 6.55 -38.84
CA LEU A 128 21.08 5.27 -38.26
C LEU A 128 21.01 4.22 -39.35
N LYS A 129 21.56 3.04 -39.06
CA LYS A 129 21.52 1.90 -39.98
C LYS A 129 21.00 0.67 -39.27
N VAL A 130 20.25 -0.14 -40.00
CA VAL A 130 19.87 -1.48 -39.55
C VAL A 130 21.15 -2.24 -39.20
N GLY A 131 21.12 -2.89 -38.04
CA GLY A 131 22.21 -3.65 -37.48
C GLY A 131 23.11 -2.92 -36.49
N GLN A 132 22.94 -1.61 -36.30
CA GLN A 132 23.66 -0.89 -35.25
C GLN A 132 23.13 -1.24 -33.86
N LYS A 133 24.02 -1.32 -32.87
CA LYS A 133 23.62 -1.44 -31.46
C LYS A 133 23.25 -0.05 -30.94
N VAL A 134 22.15 0.04 -30.22
CA VAL A 134 21.66 1.30 -29.67
C VAL A 134 21.19 1.14 -28.24
N THR A 135 21.24 2.23 -27.49
CA THR A 135 20.58 2.41 -26.20
C THR A 135 19.56 3.53 -26.34
N ILE A 136 18.28 3.23 -26.17
CA ILE A 136 17.17 4.15 -26.26
C ILE A 136 16.74 4.50 -24.84
N PHE A 137 16.68 5.81 -24.58
CA PHE A 137 16.09 6.39 -23.39
C PHE A 137 14.69 6.88 -23.76
N PRO A 138 13.64 6.16 -23.38
CA PRO A 138 12.27 6.59 -23.63
C PRO A 138 11.91 7.80 -22.77
N ASN A 139 10.89 8.56 -23.18
CA ASN A 139 10.38 9.68 -22.41
C ASN A 139 9.71 9.16 -21.12
N SER A 140 9.94 9.84 -20.00
CA SER A 140 9.36 9.48 -18.70
C SER A 140 7.83 9.61 -18.67
N GLN A 141 7.25 10.51 -19.47
CA GLN A 141 5.80 10.67 -19.61
C GLN A 141 5.19 9.69 -20.61
N ASP A 142 5.90 9.41 -21.71
CA ASP A 142 5.47 8.48 -22.75
C ASP A 142 6.60 7.51 -23.13
N LYS A 143 6.46 6.27 -22.69
CA LYS A 143 7.48 5.24 -22.89
C LYS A 143 7.62 4.79 -24.34
N GLN A 144 6.64 5.09 -25.20
CA GLN A 144 6.66 4.74 -26.61
C GLN A 144 7.46 5.73 -27.46
N THR A 145 7.80 6.90 -26.91
CA THR A 145 8.54 7.95 -27.60
C THR A 145 9.99 8.03 -27.11
N ALA A 146 10.96 8.03 -28.03
CA ALA A 146 12.36 8.19 -27.70
C ALA A 146 12.69 9.64 -27.32
N LEU A 147 13.25 9.84 -26.12
CA LEU A 147 13.85 11.11 -25.74
C LEU A 147 15.29 11.22 -26.26
N ARG A 148 16.06 10.13 -26.10
CA ARG A 148 17.47 10.08 -26.53
C ARG A 148 17.83 8.70 -27.06
N ILE A 149 18.57 8.66 -28.15
CA ILE A 149 19.13 7.45 -28.74
C ILE A 149 20.65 7.57 -28.71
N VAL A 150 21.32 6.58 -28.15
CA VAL A 150 22.77 6.49 -28.11
C VAL A 150 23.21 5.31 -28.96
N VAL A 151 23.90 5.58 -30.06
CA VAL A 151 24.49 4.56 -30.91
C VAL A 151 25.78 4.04 -30.25
N ARG A 152 25.85 2.72 -30.10
CA ARG A 152 27.00 1.97 -29.59
C ARG A 152 27.77 1.40 -30.79
N ASP A 153 29.07 1.70 -30.87
CA ASP A 153 30.01 1.00 -31.76
C ASP A 153 30.33 -0.40 -31.21
#